data_AF-A0A7X3T9M8-F1
#
_entry.id   AF-A0A7X3T9M8-F1
#
_cell.length_a   1.000
_cell.length_b   1.000
_cell.length_c   1.000
_cell.angle_alpha   90.00
_cell.angle_beta   90.00
_cell.angle_gamma   90.00
#
_symmetry.space_group_name_H-M   'P 1'
#
loop_
_entity.id
_entity.type
_entity.pdbx_description
1 polymer ?
#
loop_
_entity_poly.entity_id
_entity_poly.type
_entity_poly.pdbx_seq_one_letter_code
_entity_poly.pdbx_strand_id
1 'polypeptide(L)' 'MISELHFKNLENANRELAMRFEKLRNARASLDTQSIKHAAMEYFQAVQRLNAAIEDALSKG' A
#
# COMPACT_ATOMS: atom_id res chain seq x y z
N MET A 1 11.73 5.33 20.04
CA MET A 1 11.61 6.50 19.13
C MET A 1 11.81 5.97 17.73
N ILE A 2 10.86 6.14 16.81
CA ILE A 2 10.96 5.55 15.47
C ILE A 2 12.16 6.16 14.74
N SER A 3 13.07 5.29 14.27
CA SER A 3 14.24 5.69 13.48
C SER A 3 13.82 6.42 12.18
N GLU A 4 14.62 7.37 11.71
CA GLU A 4 14.42 8.06 10.43
C GLU A 4 14.25 7.07 9.26
N LEU A 5 14.96 5.94 9.32
CA LEU A 5 14.83 4.86 8.34
C LEU A 5 13.42 4.25 8.34
N HIS A 6 12.88 3.91 9.50
CA HIS A 6 11.55 3.35 9.63
C HIS A 6 10.47 4.36 9.20
N PHE A 7 10.67 5.65 9.52
CA PHE A 7 9.78 6.71 9.07
C PHE A 7 9.74 6.82 7.53
N LYS A 8 10.91 6.83 6.87
CA LYS A 8 10.99 6.82 5.40
C LYS A 8 10.35 5.57 4.78
N ASN A 9 10.52 4.41 5.39
CA ASN A 9 9.87 3.17 4.92
C ASN A 9 8.35 3.25 5.01
N LEU A 10 7.81 3.78 6.12
CA LEU A 10 6.38 4.01 6.29
C LEU A 10 5.84 5.02 5.27
N GLU A 11 6.56 6.11 5.03
CA GLU A 11 6.17 7.12 4.05
C GLU A 11 6.10 6.52 2.63
N ASN A 12 7.11 5.73 2.25
CA ASN A 12 7.15 5.07 0.95
C ASN A 12 6.00 4.05 0.80
N ALA A 13 5.75 3.23 1.82
CA ALA A 13 4.65 2.27 1.80
C ALA A 13 3.28 2.96 1.72
N ASN A 14 3.11 4.09 2.42
CA ASN A 14 1.87 4.87 2.36
C ASN A 14 1.66 5.52 0.98
N ARG A 15 2.72 6.05 0.37
CA ARG A 15 2.67 6.57 -1.02
C ARG A 15 2.32 5.47 -2.02
N GLU A 16 2.89 4.28 -1.87
CA GLU A 16 2.51 3.13 -2.70
C GLU A 16 1.02 2.79 -2.54
N LEU A 17 0.54 2.70 -1.30
CA LEU A 17 -0.87 2.41 -1.02
C LEU A 17 -1.81 3.41 -1.70
N ALA A 18 -1.50 4.71 -1.60
CA ALA A 18 -2.27 5.77 -2.25
C ALA A 18 -2.31 5.60 -3.78
N MET A 19 -1.17 5.30 -4.41
CA MET A 19 -1.11 5.06 -5.85
C MET A 19 -1.94 3.83 -6.27
N ARG A 20 -1.88 2.73 -5.51
CA ARG A 20 -2.68 1.53 -5.81
C ARG A 20 -4.17 1.75 -5.60
N PHE A 21 -4.55 2.54 -4.59
CA PHE A 21 -5.94 2.93 -4.37
C PHE A 21 -6.49 3.72 -5.56
N GLU A 22 -5.73 4.70 -6.06
CA GLU A 22 -6.10 5.46 -7.25
C GLU A 22 -6.23 4.59 -8.50
N LYS A 23 -5.32 3.62 -8.68
CA LYS A 23 -5.42 2.63 -9.76
C LYS A 23 -6.70 1.79 -9.64
N LEU A 24 -7.04 1.32 -8.45
CA LEU A 24 -8.28 0.58 -8.20
C LEU A 24 -9.52 1.43 -8.44
N ARG A 25 -9.51 2.71 -8.05
CA ARG A 25 -10.58 3.67 -8.32
C ARG A 25 -10.83 3.82 -9.81
N ASN A 26 -9.76 4.00 -10.60
CA ASN A 26 -9.84 4.11 -12.05
C ASN A 26 -10.28 2.80 -12.72
N ALA A 27 -9.80 1.65 -12.23
CA ALA A 27 -10.23 0.35 -12.73
C ALA A 27 -11.72 0.08 -12.44
N ARG A 28 -12.25 0.53 -11.31
CA ARG A 28 -13.69 0.43 -11.03
C ARG A 28 -14.53 1.29 -11.96
N ALA A 29 -14.01 2.43 -12.42
CA ALA A 29 -14.69 3.28 -13.39
C ALA A 29 -14.75 2.67 -14.79
N SER A 30 -13.83 1.75 -15.15
CA SER A 30 -13.84 1.09 -16.47
C SER A 30 -14.84 -0.05 -16.59
N LEU A 31 -15.46 -0.51 -15.48
CA LEU A 31 -16.37 -1.66 -15.40
C LEU A 31 -15.79 -3.00 -15.90
N ASP A 32 -14.49 -3.07 -16.20
CA ASP A 32 -13.82 -4.32 -16.56
C ASP A 32 -13.47 -5.13 -15.30
N THR A 33 -14.21 -6.22 -15.09
CA THR A 33 -14.05 -7.11 -13.93
C THR A 33 -12.63 -7.63 -13.77
N GLN A 34 -11.90 -7.92 -14.87
CA GLN A 34 -10.52 -8.42 -14.77
C GLN A 34 -9.56 -7.32 -14.30
N SER A 35 -9.65 -6.12 -14.86
CA SER A 35 -8.89 -4.95 -14.40
C SER A 35 -9.18 -4.62 -12.94
N ILE A 36 -10.45 -4.67 -12.52
CA ILE A 36 -10.84 -4.44 -11.12
C ILE A 36 -10.19 -5.48 -10.21
N LYS A 37 -10.26 -6.77 -10.57
CA LYS A 37 -9.68 -7.85 -9.76
C LYS A 37 -8.17 -7.69 -9.63
N HIS A 38 -7.49 -7.40 -10.74
CA HIS A 38 -6.04 -7.19 -10.73
C HIS A 38 -5.65 -5.98 -9.85
N ALA A 39 -6.31 -4.84 -10.04
CA ALA A 39 -6.05 -3.64 -9.24
C ALA A 39 -6.37 -3.84 -7.75
N ALA A 40 -7.40 -4.63 -7.43
CA ALA A 40 -7.74 -4.96 -6.05
C ALA A 40 -6.67 -5.84 -5.38
N MET A 41 -6.09 -6.80 -6.13
CA MET A 41 -4.97 -7.61 -5.65
C MET A 41 -3.72 -6.75 -5.40
N GLU A 42 -3.39 -5.83 -6.30
CA GLU A 42 -2.26 -4.91 -6.12
C GLU A 42 -2.45 -3.98 -4.92
N TYR A 43 -3.67 -3.46 -4.73
CA TYR A 43 -4.01 -2.66 -3.54
C TYR A 43 -3.86 -3.48 -2.25
N PHE A 44 -4.36 -4.71 -2.24
CA PHE A 44 -4.22 -5.60 -1.09
C PHE A 44 -2.75 -5.92 -0.75
N GLN A 45 -1.90 -6.11 -1.76
CA GLN A 45 -0.46 -6.28 -1.56
C GLN A 45 0.20 -5.04 -0.95
N ALA A 46 -0.21 -3.83 -1.37
CA ALA A 46 0.30 -2.59 -0.78
C ALA A 46 -0.11 -2.44 0.69
N VAL A 47 -1.35 -2.83 1.05
CA VAL A 47 -1.79 -2.86 2.46
C VAL A 47 -0.92 -3.81 3.29
N GLN A 48 -0.62 -5.01 2.78
CA GLN A 48 0.25 -5.96 3.49
C GLN A 48 1.66 -5.41 3.70
N ARG A 49 2.24 -4.73 2.70
CA ARG A 49 3.56 -4.10 2.82
C ARG A 49 3.55 -2.97 3.84
N LEU A 50 2.50 -2.14 3.89
CA LEU A 50 2.36 -1.09 4.90
C LEU A 50 2.28 -1.70 6.30
N ASN A 51 1.48 -2.75 6.48
CA ASN A 51 1.39 -3.45 7.77
C ASN A 51 2.76 -4.01 8.20
N ALA A 52 3.50 -4.66 7.28
CA ALA A 52 4.84 -5.15 7.58
C ALA A 52 5.82 -4.02 7.95
N ALA A 53 5.73 -2.86 7.29
CA ALA A 53 6.54 -1.69 7.63
C ALA A 53 6.19 -1.11 9.00
N ILE A 54 4.90 -1.13 9.39
CA ILE A 54 4.43 -0.73 10.72
C ILE A 54 4.96 -1.71 11.78
N GLU A 55 4.82 -3.01 11.55
CA GLU A 55 5.32 -4.05 12.45
C GLU A 55 6.83 -3.97 12.64
N ASP A 56 7.61 -3.75 11.58
CA ASP A 56 9.06 -3.54 11.66
C ASP A 56 9.42 -2.28 12.46
N ALA A 57 8.71 -1.18 12.22
CA ALA A 57 8.93 0.08 12.94
C ALA A 57 8.61 -0.01 14.45
N LEU A 58 7.60 -0.80 14.82
CA LEU A 58 7.19 -1.04 16.20
C LEU A 58 8.07 -2.07 16.92
N SER A 59 8.52 -3.10 16.21
CA SER A 59 9.34 -4.18 16.79
C SER A 59 10.80 -3.76 17.02
N LYS A 60 11.27 -2.75 16.30
CA LYS A 60 12.65 -2.22 16.37
C LYS A 60 12.72 -0.77 16.86
N GLY A 61 11.64 -0.25 17.43
CA GLY A 61 11.46 1.16 17.82
C GLY A 61 11.59 1.47 19.30
#